data_AF-A0A1M5HM57-F1
#
_entry.id   AF-A0A1M5HM57-F1
#
_cell.length_a   1.000
_cell.length_b   1.000
_cell.length_c   1.000
_cell.angle_alpha   90.00
_cell.angle_beta   90.00
_cell.angle_gamma   90.00
#
_symmetry.space_group_name_H-M   'P 1'
#
loop_
_entity.id
_entity.type
_entity.pdbx_description
1 polymer ?
#
loop_
_entity_poly.entity_id
_entity_poly.type
_entity_poly.pdbx_seq_one_letter_code
_entity_poly.pdbx_strand_id
1 'polypeptide(L)'
;MDFFTTEDLKLVSKWGSVDYDKSNTVHAEAGEQLKKGPFSKTKYWCESAAKRVGMESNAKKNWLKKGGERGWRFRPYAWGRIYAPESLLTEVYFTIGINTTETEDPFLQFKIDYQFETPEELNERQLDIAHSLTRTESGYKYRKKISLDELENYDWNQLVAITANFIYDHELIYEDIVDAVINERESYFTRICWNTNGWTEPSGRKGKSTNKNTFEGFIGLGIDEWLFSDQLKVGNYQYGYLEAKNLSSKDSPIDIDLFTLENTPSSTIPYYVGHLKNVEILDGDTASQIQEELSFRNEVLSRINEKKTSDKIKKKFSDLFEVSFINIRFKVTDVTFPDNDQLPRIDLDTNRYHRYELYSGTLNAKGFDQAKEDDGNKLDLGDTGRSRGNTGTSTGTRTPGSYEISNWHAQISKQLEKYLNTIKSSRDAIIPERELGRRSIDLVHEKRDEIIYYEIKTHSARKGIRAALGQLLEYAYWKRNKHEKRLKLVIVTPNEVDRFTERYMAMLKERFELPIYYQQFDLDTGELKEEV
;
A
#
# COMPACT_ATOMS: atom_id res chain seq x y z
N MET A 1 16.03 3.39 -36.92
CA MET A 1 15.46 2.03 -36.99
C MET A 1 14.23 2.11 -37.87
N ASP A 2 14.08 1.24 -38.87
CA ASP A 2 12.83 1.12 -39.62
C ASP A 2 11.71 0.54 -38.75
N PHE A 3 10.44 0.81 -39.08
CA PHE A 3 9.31 0.31 -38.30
C PHE A 3 9.07 -1.20 -38.52
N PHE A 4 8.26 -1.83 -37.67
CA PHE A 4 7.86 -3.21 -37.85
C PHE A 4 7.08 -3.40 -39.16
N THR A 5 7.29 -4.56 -39.79
CA THR A 5 6.56 -5.01 -40.97
C THR A 5 5.80 -6.31 -40.65
N THR A 6 4.79 -6.63 -41.45
CA THR A 6 4.08 -7.90 -41.38
C THR A 6 5.02 -9.10 -41.53
N GLU A 7 6.04 -8.96 -42.37
CA GLU A 7 7.09 -9.96 -42.60
C GLU A 7 7.95 -10.19 -41.36
N ASP A 8 8.24 -9.15 -40.56
CA ASP A 8 8.99 -9.29 -39.31
C ASP A 8 8.26 -10.23 -38.33
N LEU A 9 6.95 -10.02 -38.16
CA LEU A 9 6.11 -10.81 -37.25
C LEU A 9 5.93 -12.25 -37.76
N LYS A 10 5.68 -12.42 -39.07
CA LYS A 10 5.59 -13.73 -39.71
C LYS A 10 6.91 -14.50 -39.64
N LEU A 11 8.05 -13.82 -39.70
CA LEU A 11 9.37 -14.47 -39.58
C LEU A 11 9.58 -15.09 -38.20
N VAL A 12 9.16 -14.39 -37.12
CA VAL A 12 9.21 -14.95 -35.76
C VAL A 12 8.28 -16.16 -35.63
N SER A 13 7.06 -16.07 -36.18
CA SER A 13 6.09 -17.19 -36.15
C SER A 13 6.60 -18.41 -36.93
N LYS A 14 7.12 -18.21 -38.16
CA LYS A 14 7.63 -19.28 -39.03
C LYS A 14 8.71 -20.12 -38.36
N TRP A 15 9.65 -19.48 -37.67
CA TRP A 15 10.78 -20.16 -37.05
C TRP A 15 10.53 -20.52 -35.59
N GLY A 16 9.52 -19.93 -34.95
CA GLY A 16 9.19 -20.17 -33.55
C GLY A 16 9.11 -21.65 -33.22
N SER A 17 9.85 -22.07 -32.18
CA SER A 17 9.91 -23.47 -31.75
C SER A 17 10.51 -24.45 -32.79
N VAL A 18 11.15 -24.02 -33.87
CA VAL A 18 11.90 -24.95 -34.73
C VAL A 18 13.21 -25.35 -34.04
N ASP A 19 13.63 -26.62 -34.14
CA ASP A 19 14.92 -27.09 -33.64
C ASP A 19 16.06 -26.49 -34.46
N TYR A 20 17.02 -25.87 -33.77
CA TYR A 20 18.14 -25.19 -34.42
C TYR A 20 19.28 -26.17 -34.74
N ASP A 21 19.91 -25.94 -35.89
CA ASP A 21 21.07 -26.70 -36.35
C ASP A 21 22.10 -25.73 -36.89
N LYS A 22 23.23 -25.62 -36.18
CA LYS A 22 24.33 -24.73 -36.56
C LYS A 22 24.98 -25.10 -37.89
N SER A 23 24.82 -26.34 -38.35
CA SER A 23 25.35 -26.81 -39.63
C SER A 23 24.40 -26.55 -40.81
N ASN A 24 23.14 -26.19 -40.53
CA ASN A 24 22.16 -25.85 -41.54
C ASN A 24 22.27 -24.36 -41.90
N THR A 25 22.65 -24.07 -43.14
CA THR A 25 22.83 -22.70 -43.64
C THR A 25 21.52 -21.89 -43.63
N VAL A 26 20.38 -22.53 -43.89
CA VAL A 26 19.06 -21.88 -43.82
C VAL A 26 18.74 -21.43 -42.39
N HIS A 27 19.11 -22.25 -41.39
CA HIS A 27 18.92 -21.91 -39.99
C HIS A 27 19.83 -20.74 -39.57
N ALA A 28 21.08 -20.73 -40.04
CA ALA A 28 22.02 -19.64 -39.77
C ALA A 28 21.54 -18.31 -40.39
N GLU A 29 21.08 -18.34 -41.64
CA GLU A 29 20.50 -17.18 -42.33
C GLU A 29 19.24 -16.67 -41.64
N ALA A 30 18.34 -17.56 -41.25
CA ALA A 30 17.14 -17.21 -40.49
C ALA A 30 17.48 -16.53 -39.15
N GLY A 31 18.48 -17.05 -38.44
CA GLY A 31 18.97 -16.44 -37.20
C GLY A 31 19.49 -15.02 -37.39
N GLU A 32 20.24 -14.76 -38.46
CA GLU A 32 20.72 -13.41 -38.79
C GLU A 32 19.59 -12.46 -39.19
N GLN A 33 18.59 -12.94 -39.94
CA GLN A 33 17.39 -12.16 -40.27
C GLN A 33 16.60 -11.80 -39.02
N LEU A 34 16.32 -12.77 -38.13
CA LEU A 34 15.64 -12.54 -36.86
C LEU A 34 16.38 -11.53 -35.99
N LYS A 35 17.70 -11.67 -35.88
CA LYS A 35 18.57 -10.79 -35.08
C LYS A 35 18.57 -9.35 -35.60
N LYS A 36 18.69 -9.14 -36.91
CA LYS A 36 18.77 -7.81 -37.53
C LYS A 36 17.40 -7.14 -37.69
N GLY A 37 16.33 -7.92 -37.90
CA GLY A 37 14.96 -7.45 -38.01
C GLY A 37 14.24 -7.47 -36.65
N PRO A 38 13.30 -8.40 -36.43
CA PRO A 38 12.33 -8.34 -35.34
C PRO A 38 12.96 -8.18 -33.96
N PHE A 39 14.05 -8.87 -33.64
CA PHE A 39 14.69 -8.76 -32.32
C PHE A 39 15.38 -7.41 -32.10
N SER A 40 15.99 -6.83 -33.15
CA SER A 40 16.57 -5.50 -33.06
C SER A 40 15.48 -4.43 -32.92
N LYS A 41 14.38 -4.57 -33.66
CA LYS A 41 13.22 -3.67 -33.59
C LYS A 41 12.52 -3.73 -32.23
N THR A 42 12.31 -4.92 -31.66
CA THR A 42 11.82 -5.06 -30.27
C THR A 42 12.75 -4.38 -29.28
N LYS A 43 14.07 -4.55 -29.42
CA LYS A 43 15.03 -3.87 -28.54
C LYS A 43 14.91 -2.34 -28.62
N TYR A 44 14.83 -1.80 -29.84
CA TYR A 44 14.66 -0.35 -30.05
C TYR A 44 13.34 0.16 -29.45
N TRP A 45 12.24 -0.58 -29.64
CA TRP A 45 10.94 -0.28 -29.03
C TRP A 45 11.05 -0.20 -27.51
N CYS A 46 11.67 -1.21 -26.91
CA CYS A 46 11.83 -1.37 -25.46
C CYS A 46 12.63 -0.24 -24.84
N GLU A 47 13.80 0.05 -25.41
CA GLU A 47 14.67 1.15 -24.94
C GLU A 47 13.99 2.52 -25.11
N SER A 48 13.25 2.73 -26.21
CA SER A 48 12.57 3.99 -26.48
C SER A 48 11.38 4.22 -25.53
N ALA A 49 10.59 3.19 -25.27
CA ALA A 49 9.48 3.26 -24.32
C ALA A 49 9.98 3.47 -22.89
N ALA A 50 10.98 2.70 -22.46
CA ALA A 50 11.59 2.82 -21.13
C ALA A 50 12.17 4.21 -20.88
N LYS A 51 12.92 4.75 -21.87
CA LYS A 51 13.43 6.12 -21.81
C LYS A 51 12.32 7.16 -21.66
N ARG A 52 11.19 6.98 -22.34
CA ARG A 52 10.06 7.92 -22.28
C ARG A 52 9.38 7.93 -20.92
N VAL A 53 9.28 6.78 -20.27
CA VAL A 53 8.64 6.65 -18.94
C VAL A 53 9.63 6.80 -17.78
N GLY A 54 10.94 6.96 -18.05
CA GLY A 54 11.97 7.06 -17.02
C GLY A 54 12.23 5.73 -16.29
N MET A 55 12.10 4.61 -16.98
CA MET A 55 12.32 3.26 -16.43
C MET A 55 13.55 2.57 -17.03
N GLU A 56 13.99 1.50 -16.39
CA GLU A 56 15.03 0.63 -16.91
C GLU A 56 14.48 -0.38 -17.92
N SER A 57 15.35 -0.90 -18.78
CA SER A 57 14.94 -1.94 -19.73
C SER A 57 16.00 -2.98 -20.00
N ASN A 58 15.53 -4.19 -20.30
CA ASN A 58 16.36 -5.30 -20.72
C ASN A 58 15.72 -5.99 -21.93
N ALA A 59 16.35 -5.83 -23.09
CA ALA A 59 15.98 -6.52 -24.31
C ALA A 59 17.22 -7.13 -24.97
N LYS A 60 17.19 -8.46 -25.14
CA LYS A 60 18.27 -9.22 -25.77
C LYS A 60 17.92 -9.52 -27.22
N LYS A 61 18.92 -9.42 -28.10
CA LYS A 61 18.79 -9.84 -29.50
C LYS A 61 19.02 -11.35 -29.70
N ASN A 62 18.81 -12.14 -28.64
CA ASN A 62 19.04 -13.58 -28.65
C ASN A 62 17.75 -14.29 -29.10
N TRP A 63 17.81 -14.92 -30.26
CA TRP A 63 16.71 -15.64 -30.90
C TRP A 63 16.69 -17.14 -30.56
N LEU A 64 17.64 -17.64 -29.77
CA LEU A 64 17.69 -19.02 -29.31
C LEU A 64 17.29 -19.19 -27.84
N LYS A 65 16.64 -20.32 -27.54
CA LYS A 65 16.43 -20.84 -26.19
C LYS A 65 16.88 -22.30 -26.10
N LYS A 66 17.26 -22.75 -24.90
CA LYS A 66 17.52 -24.18 -24.64
C LYS A 66 16.22 -24.98 -24.81
N GLY A 67 16.33 -26.18 -25.36
CA GLY A 67 15.21 -27.11 -25.58
C GLY A 67 15.26 -27.75 -26.97
N GLY A 68 14.44 -28.79 -27.18
CA GLY A 68 14.42 -29.58 -28.42
C GLY A 68 15.36 -30.77 -28.41
N GLU A 69 15.28 -31.61 -29.44
CA GLU A 69 16.08 -32.84 -29.57
C GLU A 69 17.58 -32.53 -29.74
N ARG A 70 17.88 -31.35 -30.29
CA ARG A 70 19.25 -30.87 -30.58
C ARG A 70 19.78 -29.87 -29.54
N GLY A 71 19.05 -29.67 -28.44
CA GLY A 71 19.43 -28.81 -27.32
C GLY A 71 19.16 -27.31 -27.49
N TRP A 72 18.91 -26.83 -28.71
CA TRP A 72 18.56 -25.44 -29.01
C TRP A 72 17.36 -25.34 -29.95
N ARG A 73 16.47 -24.37 -29.67
CA ARG A 73 15.32 -24.01 -30.52
C ARG A 73 15.25 -22.51 -30.74
N PHE A 74 14.68 -22.11 -31.87
CA PHE A 74 14.28 -20.73 -32.12
C PHE A 74 13.21 -20.30 -31.10
N ARG A 75 13.32 -19.08 -30.58
CA ARG A 75 12.32 -18.53 -29.65
C ARG A 75 11.01 -18.23 -30.38
N PRO A 76 9.85 -18.63 -29.85
CA PRO A 76 8.55 -18.29 -30.41
C PRO A 76 8.10 -16.85 -30.03
N TYR A 77 9.04 -15.99 -29.67
CA TYR A 77 8.77 -14.62 -29.26
C TYR A 77 10.02 -13.76 -29.39
N ALA A 78 9.83 -12.45 -29.51
CA ALA A 78 10.88 -11.45 -29.37
C ALA A 78 10.42 -10.42 -28.34
N TRP A 79 10.85 -10.59 -27.10
CA TRP A 79 10.42 -9.78 -25.95
C TRP A 79 11.55 -8.90 -25.39
N GLY A 80 11.16 -7.75 -24.88
CA GLY A 80 11.93 -6.90 -23.98
C GLY A 80 11.17 -6.70 -22.67
N ARG A 81 11.90 -6.35 -21.61
CA ARG A 81 11.38 -6.06 -20.28
C ARG A 81 11.60 -4.60 -19.96
N ILE A 82 10.61 -3.96 -19.33
CA ILE A 82 10.71 -2.63 -18.73
C ILE A 82 10.33 -2.76 -17.26
N TYR A 83 11.11 -2.18 -16.37
CA TYR A 83 10.92 -2.27 -14.91
C TYR A 83 11.38 -1.00 -14.22
N ALA A 84 10.94 -0.79 -12.98
CA ALA A 84 11.30 0.39 -12.20
C ALA A 84 12.83 0.56 -12.08
N PRO A 85 13.36 1.80 -12.16
CA PRO A 85 14.76 2.06 -11.83
C PRO A 85 15.04 1.61 -10.41
N GLU A 86 16.21 1.02 -10.19
CA GLU A 86 16.63 0.55 -8.85
C GLU A 86 15.62 -0.40 -8.19
N SER A 87 14.77 -1.07 -8.98
CA SER A 87 13.77 -2.00 -8.46
C SER A 87 14.45 -3.07 -7.60
N LEU A 88 13.96 -3.22 -6.38
CA LEU A 88 14.34 -4.30 -5.48
C LEU A 88 13.94 -5.68 -6.03
N LEU A 89 13.08 -5.72 -7.08
CA LEU A 89 12.68 -6.94 -7.78
C LEU A 89 12.56 -6.71 -9.29
N THR A 90 13.45 -7.34 -10.07
CA THR A 90 13.45 -7.26 -11.53
C THR A 90 12.63 -8.37 -12.19
N GLU A 91 12.07 -9.25 -11.38
CA GLU A 91 11.34 -10.46 -11.75
C GLU A 91 9.87 -10.17 -12.02
N VAL A 92 9.37 -8.99 -11.64
CA VAL A 92 8.06 -8.46 -12.05
C VAL A 92 8.32 -7.27 -12.97
N TYR A 93 7.76 -7.30 -14.18
CA TYR A 93 8.10 -6.34 -15.23
C TYR A 93 6.98 -6.16 -16.25
N PHE A 94 7.05 -5.07 -17.01
CA PHE A 94 6.31 -4.95 -18.25
C PHE A 94 7.02 -5.75 -19.34
N THR A 95 6.36 -6.76 -19.90
CA THR A 95 6.80 -7.42 -21.12
C THR A 95 6.29 -6.64 -22.31
N ILE A 96 7.17 -6.31 -23.26
CA ILE A 96 6.77 -5.78 -24.57
C ILE A 96 7.41 -6.59 -25.69
N GLY A 97 6.75 -6.71 -26.84
CA GLY A 97 7.37 -7.32 -28.02
C GLY A 97 6.42 -8.13 -28.90
N ILE A 98 7.01 -8.99 -29.73
CA ILE A 98 6.27 -9.88 -30.64
C ILE A 98 5.93 -11.16 -29.89
N ASN A 99 4.66 -11.57 -29.98
CA ASN A 99 4.18 -12.85 -29.50
C ASN A 99 3.68 -13.71 -30.68
N THR A 100 3.90 -15.02 -30.59
CA THR A 100 3.39 -16.00 -31.56
C THR A 100 2.60 -17.08 -30.84
N THR A 101 1.64 -17.69 -31.53
CA THR A 101 0.83 -18.80 -31.03
C THR A 101 0.64 -19.80 -32.17
N GLU A 102 0.15 -21.00 -31.86
CA GLU A 102 -0.17 -22.00 -32.89
C GLU A 102 -1.51 -21.72 -33.58
N THR A 103 -2.38 -20.91 -32.99
CA THR A 103 -3.79 -20.76 -33.38
C THR A 103 -4.19 -19.35 -33.85
N GLU A 104 -3.37 -18.35 -33.58
CA GLU A 104 -3.59 -16.94 -33.94
C GLU A 104 -2.38 -16.39 -34.72
N ASP A 105 -2.64 -15.44 -35.61
CA ASP A 105 -1.60 -14.65 -36.27
C ASP A 105 -0.66 -13.97 -35.24
N PRO A 106 0.63 -13.76 -35.57
CA PRO A 106 1.54 -13.07 -34.68
C PRO A 106 1.11 -11.62 -34.46
N PHE A 107 1.34 -11.12 -33.25
CA PHE A 107 0.92 -9.77 -32.84
C PHE A 107 1.98 -9.09 -31.97
N LEU A 108 1.93 -7.76 -31.92
CA LEU A 108 2.64 -7.00 -30.89
C LEU A 108 1.83 -7.01 -29.59
N GLN A 109 2.52 -7.07 -28.46
CA GLN A 109 1.88 -6.99 -27.16
C GLN A 109 2.70 -6.18 -26.18
N PHE A 110 2.01 -5.66 -25.18
CA PHE A 110 2.61 -5.20 -23.94
C PHE A 110 1.67 -5.53 -22.77
N LYS A 111 2.25 -5.99 -21.66
CA LYS A 111 1.54 -6.54 -20.49
C LYS A 111 2.38 -6.45 -19.23
N ILE A 112 1.75 -6.54 -18.06
CA ILE A 112 2.46 -6.85 -16.81
C ILE A 112 2.68 -8.37 -16.76
N ASP A 113 3.89 -8.79 -16.41
CA ASP A 113 4.34 -10.17 -16.42
C ASP A 113 5.35 -10.41 -15.28
N TYR A 114 5.72 -11.67 -15.06
CA TYR A 114 6.73 -12.03 -14.08
C TYR A 114 7.60 -13.21 -14.55
N GLN A 115 8.75 -13.40 -13.90
CA GLN A 115 9.69 -14.47 -14.19
C GLN A 115 9.26 -15.75 -13.47
N PHE A 116 8.92 -16.79 -14.24
CA PHE A 116 8.50 -18.09 -13.70
C PHE A 116 9.37 -19.27 -14.17
N GLU A 117 10.29 -19.06 -15.13
CA GLU A 117 11.16 -20.12 -15.67
C GLU A 117 12.39 -20.39 -14.78
N THR A 118 12.74 -19.46 -13.88
CA THR A 118 13.90 -19.56 -12.97
C THR A 118 13.46 -19.36 -11.52
N PRO A 119 12.95 -20.42 -10.86
CA PRO A 119 12.41 -20.34 -9.48
C PRO A 119 13.48 -20.06 -8.41
N GLU A 120 14.75 -19.90 -8.78
CA GLU A 120 15.80 -19.46 -7.86
C GLU A 120 15.66 -17.97 -7.49
N GLU A 121 14.92 -17.18 -8.27
CA GLU A 121 14.74 -15.73 -8.06
C GLU A 121 13.43 -15.39 -7.32
N LEU A 122 12.39 -16.22 -7.44
CA LEU A 122 11.11 -16.09 -6.72
C LEU A 122 10.73 -17.42 -6.06
N ASN A 123 10.39 -17.40 -4.78
CA ASN A 123 9.90 -18.59 -4.07
C ASN A 123 8.47 -18.98 -4.52
N GLU A 124 7.98 -20.17 -4.12
CA GLU A 124 6.66 -20.67 -4.53
C GLU A 124 5.51 -19.71 -4.21
N ARG A 125 5.54 -19.06 -3.04
CA ARG A 125 4.49 -18.14 -2.62
C ARG A 125 4.56 -16.81 -3.35
N GLN A 126 5.76 -16.30 -3.61
CA GLN A 126 5.99 -15.14 -4.48
C GLN A 126 5.46 -15.39 -5.88
N LEU A 127 5.68 -16.59 -6.43
CA LEU A 127 5.13 -17.00 -7.71
C LEU A 127 3.60 -17.06 -7.69
N ASP A 128 3.00 -17.59 -6.63
CA ASP A 128 1.55 -17.64 -6.46
C ASP A 128 0.93 -16.23 -6.36
N ILE A 129 1.56 -15.33 -5.60
CA ILE A 129 1.13 -13.93 -5.51
C ILE A 129 1.22 -13.27 -6.88
N ALA A 130 2.40 -13.32 -7.52
CA ALA A 130 2.61 -12.73 -8.84
C ALA A 130 1.61 -13.29 -9.87
N HIS A 131 1.39 -14.61 -9.87
CA HIS A 131 0.40 -15.27 -10.72
C HIS A 131 -1.02 -14.74 -10.45
N SER A 132 -1.45 -14.74 -9.19
CA SER A 132 -2.80 -14.34 -8.80
C SER A 132 -3.09 -12.88 -9.11
N LEU A 133 -2.09 -12.00 -9.06
CA LEU A 133 -2.25 -10.58 -9.32
C LEU A 133 -2.12 -10.23 -10.82
N THR A 134 -1.34 -10.98 -11.60
CA THR A 134 -1.12 -10.69 -13.03
C THR A 134 -2.00 -11.50 -13.99
N ARG A 135 -2.57 -12.63 -13.54
CA ARG A 135 -3.28 -13.59 -14.41
C ARG A 135 -4.69 -13.92 -13.94
N THR A 136 -5.48 -14.44 -14.86
CA THR A 136 -6.80 -15.06 -14.67
C THR A 136 -6.77 -16.47 -15.27
N GLU A 137 -7.85 -17.25 -15.08
CA GLU A 137 -8.03 -18.53 -15.78
C GLU A 137 -7.97 -18.38 -17.31
N SER A 138 -8.32 -17.20 -17.83
CA SER A 138 -8.40 -16.90 -19.26
C SER A 138 -7.18 -16.16 -19.83
N GLY A 139 -6.17 -15.81 -19.03
CA GLY A 139 -4.95 -15.18 -19.52
C GLY A 139 -4.35 -14.13 -18.59
N TYR A 140 -3.94 -12.99 -19.16
CA TYR A 140 -3.31 -11.88 -18.43
C TYR A 140 -4.36 -10.82 -18.10
N LYS A 141 -4.34 -10.29 -16.86
CA LYS A 141 -5.23 -9.20 -16.44
C LYS A 141 -4.90 -7.90 -17.15
N TYR A 142 -3.62 -7.57 -17.24
CA TYR A 142 -3.13 -6.30 -17.77
C TYR A 142 -2.37 -6.56 -19.06
N ARG A 143 -3.06 -6.49 -20.20
CA ARG A 143 -2.49 -6.77 -21.51
C ARG A 143 -3.17 -5.97 -22.59
N LYS A 144 -2.37 -5.46 -23.53
CA LYS A 144 -2.84 -4.93 -24.80
C LYS A 144 -2.14 -5.65 -25.95
N LYS A 145 -2.92 -5.93 -27.01
CA LYS A 145 -2.44 -6.52 -28.27
C LYS A 145 -2.61 -5.48 -29.39
N ILE A 146 -1.73 -5.54 -30.38
CA ILE A 146 -1.90 -4.89 -31.69
C ILE A 146 -1.80 -6.00 -32.72
N SER A 147 -2.89 -6.25 -33.41
CA SER A 147 -2.95 -7.33 -34.39
C SER A 147 -2.08 -7.03 -35.61
N LEU A 148 -1.84 -8.06 -36.42
CA LEU A 148 -1.05 -7.94 -37.64
C LEU A 148 -1.66 -6.93 -38.63
N ASP A 149 -3.00 -6.92 -38.74
CA ASP A 149 -3.74 -6.04 -39.65
C ASP A 149 -3.76 -4.58 -39.18
N GLU A 150 -3.57 -4.35 -37.87
CA GLU A 150 -3.50 -3.00 -37.31
C GLU A 150 -2.12 -2.36 -37.48
N LEU A 151 -1.08 -3.15 -37.79
CA LEU A 151 0.32 -2.72 -37.74
C LEU A 151 0.62 -1.53 -38.66
N GLU A 152 -0.06 -1.45 -39.82
CA GLU A 152 0.11 -0.34 -40.77
C GLU A 152 -0.35 1.03 -40.24
N ASN A 153 -1.17 1.04 -39.19
CA ASN A 153 -1.68 2.27 -38.56
C ASN A 153 -0.70 2.89 -37.56
N TYR A 154 0.46 2.26 -37.35
CA TYR A 154 1.44 2.67 -36.36
C TYR A 154 2.78 3.03 -37.01
N ASP A 155 3.41 4.06 -36.45
CA ASP A 155 4.83 4.32 -36.56
C ASP A 155 5.51 4.18 -35.18
N TRP A 156 6.81 4.49 -35.12
CA TRP A 156 7.55 4.45 -33.86
C TRP A 156 7.00 5.42 -32.81
N ASN A 157 6.58 6.62 -33.21
CA ASN A 157 6.09 7.63 -32.27
C ASN A 157 4.78 7.17 -31.64
N GLN A 158 3.85 6.64 -32.44
CA GLN A 158 2.56 6.12 -32.01
C GLN A 158 2.75 4.87 -31.14
N LEU A 159 3.54 3.89 -31.58
CA LEU A 159 3.77 2.66 -30.81
C LEU A 159 4.41 2.94 -29.45
N VAL A 160 5.45 3.79 -29.42
CA VAL A 160 6.10 4.22 -28.17
C VAL A 160 5.13 5.01 -27.29
N ALA A 161 4.30 5.89 -27.86
CA ALA A 161 3.31 6.66 -27.10
C ALA A 161 2.26 5.75 -26.43
N ILE A 162 1.68 4.81 -27.16
CA ILE A 162 0.65 3.93 -26.58
C ILE A 162 1.23 2.97 -25.56
N THR A 163 2.49 2.58 -25.71
CA THR A 163 3.19 1.74 -24.73
C THR A 163 3.48 2.54 -23.46
N ALA A 164 3.95 3.78 -23.60
CA ALA A 164 4.18 4.66 -22.47
C ALA A 164 2.88 4.96 -21.71
N ASN A 165 1.79 5.27 -22.41
CA ASN A 165 0.48 5.48 -21.79
C ASN A 165 0.01 4.23 -21.04
N PHE A 166 0.15 3.04 -21.63
CA PHE A 166 -0.18 1.81 -20.93
C PHE A 166 0.64 1.62 -19.64
N ILE A 167 1.93 1.95 -19.66
CA ILE A 167 2.77 1.88 -18.46
C ILE A 167 2.28 2.88 -17.41
N TYR A 168 1.99 4.13 -17.79
CA TYR A 168 1.46 5.13 -16.85
C TYR A 168 0.10 4.74 -16.27
N ASP A 169 -0.80 4.19 -17.09
CA ASP A 169 -2.13 3.77 -16.67
C ASP A 169 -2.09 2.59 -15.68
N HIS A 170 -1.02 1.78 -15.72
CA HIS A 170 -0.89 0.58 -14.88
C HIS A 170 0.28 0.66 -13.90
N GLU A 171 0.87 1.84 -13.71
CA GLU A 171 2.10 2.00 -12.92
C GLU A 171 1.87 1.71 -11.44
N LEU A 172 0.76 2.20 -10.88
CA LEU A 172 0.36 1.95 -9.50
C LEU A 172 0.09 0.46 -9.28
N ILE A 173 -0.66 -0.16 -10.20
CA ILE A 173 -0.93 -1.60 -10.16
C ILE A 173 0.36 -2.41 -10.24
N TYR A 174 1.30 -2.00 -11.09
CA TYR A 174 2.61 -2.65 -11.21
C TYR A 174 3.38 -2.59 -9.89
N GLU A 175 3.39 -1.45 -9.20
CA GLU A 175 4.01 -1.33 -7.89
C GLU A 175 3.31 -2.14 -6.82
N ASP A 176 1.97 -2.12 -6.76
CA ASP A 176 1.23 -2.95 -5.81
C ASP A 176 1.57 -4.44 -5.97
N ILE A 177 1.81 -4.88 -7.22
CA ILE A 177 2.28 -6.25 -7.50
C ILE A 177 3.71 -6.44 -7.04
N VAL A 178 4.63 -5.55 -7.40
CA VAL A 178 6.04 -5.62 -6.98
C VAL A 178 6.15 -5.66 -5.46
N ASP A 179 5.44 -4.77 -4.76
CA ASP A 179 5.41 -4.68 -3.31
C ASP A 179 4.82 -5.94 -2.68
N ALA A 180 3.73 -6.47 -3.24
CA ALA A 180 3.14 -7.72 -2.73
C ALA A 180 4.08 -8.93 -2.91
N VAL A 181 4.93 -8.93 -3.94
CA VAL A 181 5.88 -10.01 -4.21
C VAL A 181 7.18 -9.83 -3.42
N ILE A 182 7.72 -8.61 -3.32
CA ILE A 182 8.93 -8.31 -2.52
C ILE A 182 8.65 -8.52 -1.05
N ASN A 183 7.57 -7.93 -0.57
CA ASN A 183 7.14 -8.02 0.81
C ASN A 183 6.28 -9.27 1.02
N GLU A 184 6.48 -10.31 0.21
CA GLU A 184 5.92 -11.63 0.49
C GLU A 184 6.47 -12.08 1.84
N ARG A 185 5.66 -11.84 2.86
CA ARG A 185 5.86 -12.28 4.22
C ARG A 185 4.73 -13.23 4.55
N GLU A 186 4.95 -14.14 5.49
CA GLU A 186 3.84 -14.82 6.12
C GLU A 186 2.89 -13.77 6.69
N SER A 187 1.75 -13.64 6.02
CA SER A 187 0.69 -12.76 6.43
C SER A 187 -0.24 -13.57 7.30
N TYR A 188 -0.64 -12.95 8.39
CA TYR A 188 -1.56 -13.52 9.33
C TYR A 188 -2.73 -12.59 9.53
N PHE A 189 -3.78 -13.12 10.13
CA PHE A 189 -4.82 -12.29 10.67
C PHE A 189 -5.24 -12.78 12.05
N THR A 190 -5.64 -11.85 12.90
CA THR A 190 -6.12 -12.16 14.23
C THR A 190 -7.20 -11.19 14.68
N ARG A 191 -7.99 -11.64 15.65
CA ARG A 191 -9.11 -10.87 16.18
C ARG A 191 -8.65 -10.07 17.40
N ILE A 192 -8.99 -8.79 17.41
CA ILE A 192 -8.85 -7.93 18.59
C ILE A 192 -10.21 -7.59 19.21
N CYS A 193 -10.19 -7.16 20.47
CA CYS A 193 -11.35 -6.77 21.27
C CYS A 193 -12.18 -5.72 20.53
N TRP A 194 -13.51 -5.76 20.68
CA TRP A 194 -14.32 -4.65 20.23
C TRP A 194 -14.01 -3.40 21.04
N ASN A 195 -13.76 -2.28 20.35
CA ASN A 195 -13.38 -1.04 20.98
C ASN A 195 -14.00 0.18 20.27
N THR A 196 -14.62 1.07 21.03
CA THR A 196 -15.20 2.34 20.52
C THR A 196 -14.31 3.56 20.74
N ASN A 197 -13.12 3.36 21.31
CA ASN A 197 -12.12 4.36 21.65
C ASN A 197 -10.85 4.18 20.79
N GLY A 198 -10.98 3.63 19.57
CA GLY A 198 -9.86 3.48 18.63
C GLY A 198 -8.70 2.58 19.10
N TRP A 199 -8.94 1.67 20.04
CA TRP A 199 -7.92 0.81 20.66
C TRP A 199 -6.76 1.57 21.31
N THR A 200 -7.04 2.77 21.83
CA THR A 200 -6.08 3.54 22.66
C THR A 200 -6.30 3.32 24.15
N GLU A 201 -7.51 2.91 24.54
CA GLU A 201 -7.91 2.59 25.91
C GLU A 201 -9.21 1.74 25.96
N PRO A 202 -9.55 1.11 27.10
CA PRO A 202 -10.75 0.28 27.22
C PRO A 202 -12.09 1.00 27.02
N SER A 203 -12.96 0.41 26.19
CA SER A 203 -14.29 0.95 25.84
C SER A 203 -15.46 0.47 26.71
N GLY A 204 -15.20 -0.42 27.67
CA GLY A 204 -16.25 -1.05 28.50
C GLY A 204 -17.07 -2.13 27.79
N ARG A 205 -18.14 -2.63 28.42
CA ARG A 205 -18.82 -3.89 28.00
C ARG A 205 -19.63 -3.80 26.71
N LYS A 206 -20.04 -2.61 26.28
CA LYS A 206 -20.97 -2.47 25.15
C LYS A 206 -20.30 -2.95 23.86
N GLY A 207 -20.94 -3.85 23.12
CA GLY A 207 -20.42 -4.44 21.88
C GLY A 207 -19.44 -5.60 22.06
N LYS A 208 -18.93 -5.85 23.28
CA LYS A 208 -18.03 -6.98 23.57
C LYS A 208 -18.79 -8.29 23.75
N SER A 209 -18.06 -9.41 23.82
CA SER A 209 -18.63 -10.74 24.07
C SER A 209 -19.50 -10.77 25.33
N THR A 210 -20.67 -11.38 25.21
CA THR A 210 -21.56 -11.66 26.35
C THR A 210 -21.18 -12.94 27.11
N ASN A 211 -20.22 -13.71 26.59
CA ASN A 211 -19.76 -14.96 27.21
C ASN A 211 -18.85 -14.68 28.41
N LYS A 212 -19.39 -14.85 29.63
CA LYS A 212 -18.71 -14.66 30.92
C LYS A 212 -17.53 -15.63 31.17
N ASN A 213 -17.31 -16.61 30.30
CA ASN A 213 -16.13 -17.48 30.36
C ASN A 213 -14.89 -16.89 29.68
N THR A 214 -15.07 -15.87 28.83
CA THR A 214 -13.95 -15.12 28.23
C THR A 214 -13.48 -14.02 29.17
N PHE A 215 -12.20 -13.63 29.08
CA PHE A 215 -11.64 -12.52 29.86
C PHE A 215 -12.43 -11.22 29.61
N GLU A 216 -12.68 -10.87 28.33
CA GLU A 216 -13.47 -9.68 28.00
C GLU A 216 -14.92 -9.74 28.46
N GLY A 217 -15.59 -10.90 28.39
CA GLY A 217 -16.98 -11.00 28.81
C GLY A 217 -17.12 -10.94 30.33
N PHE A 218 -16.09 -11.41 31.06
CA PHE A 218 -16.05 -11.34 32.51
C PHE A 218 -15.69 -9.91 32.99
N ILE A 219 -14.60 -9.33 32.50
CA ILE A 219 -14.09 -8.03 32.95
C ILE A 219 -14.79 -6.87 32.25
N GLY A 220 -15.10 -7.02 30.97
CA GLY A 220 -15.54 -5.95 30.09
C GLY A 220 -14.41 -5.18 29.41
N LEU A 221 -13.20 -5.73 29.37
CA LEU A 221 -12.08 -5.20 28.60
C LEU A 221 -11.15 -6.30 28.07
N GLY A 222 -10.39 -5.99 27.03
CA GLY A 222 -9.24 -6.76 26.54
C GLY A 222 -7.94 -5.98 26.70
N ILE A 223 -6.80 -6.67 26.76
CA ILE A 223 -5.46 -6.03 26.86
C ILE A 223 -5.06 -5.40 25.52
N ASP A 224 -5.46 -6.04 24.43
CA ASP A 224 -5.41 -5.57 23.04
C ASP A 224 -6.21 -4.27 22.79
N GLU A 225 -6.98 -3.76 23.76
CA GLU A 225 -7.62 -2.43 23.67
C GLU A 225 -6.65 -1.25 23.86
N TRP A 226 -5.38 -1.51 24.21
CA TRP A 226 -4.32 -0.50 24.25
C TRP A 226 -3.36 -0.58 23.06
N LEU A 227 -3.67 -1.39 22.04
CA LEU A 227 -2.76 -1.66 20.92
C LEU A 227 -2.21 -0.39 20.22
N PHE A 228 -2.96 0.70 20.22
CA PHE A 228 -2.55 2.00 19.65
C PHE A 228 -2.42 3.11 20.71
N SER A 229 -2.22 2.75 21.98
CA SER A 229 -2.08 3.68 23.09
C SER A 229 -0.70 4.35 23.11
N ASP A 230 -0.64 5.65 23.41
CA ASP A 230 0.63 6.37 23.57
C ASP A 230 1.47 5.87 24.73
N GLN A 231 0.81 5.33 25.75
CA GLN A 231 1.48 4.79 26.93
C GLN A 231 2.36 3.59 26.57
N LEU A 232 2.16 3.02 25.38
CA LEU A 232 2.92 1.91 24.85
C LEU A 232 3.90 2.33 23.76
N LYS A 233 4.27 3.60 23.68
CA LYS A 233 5.25 4.08 22.69
C LYS A 233 6.60 4.33 23.31
N VAL A 234 7.64 3.90 22.58
CA VAL A 234 9.04 4.27 22.85
C VAL A 234 9.70 4.58 21.51
N GLY A 235 10.14 5.83 21.31
CA GLY A 235 10.67 6.30 20.04
C GLY A 235 9.64 6.24 18.90
N ASN A 236 10.03 5.69 17.75
CA ASN A 236 9.17 5.43 16.60
C ASN A 236 8.40 4.08 16.67
N TYR A 237 8.56 3.33 17.75
CA TYR A 237 7.90 2.04 17.93
C TYR A 237 6.64 2.15 18.78
N GLN A 238 5.59 1.49 18.31
CA GLN A 238 4.40 1.16 19.07
C GLN A 238 4.56 -0.27 19.60
N TYR A 239 4.44 -0.42 20.92
CA TYR A 239 4.39 -1.71 21.60
C TYR A 239 2.94 -2.10 21.84
N GLY A 240 2.70 -3.38 21.97
CA GLY A 240 1.34 -3.87 22.16
C GLY A 240 1.27 -5.32 22.58
N TYR A 241 0.03 -5.73 22.83
CA TYR A 241 -0.31 -7.11 23.15
C TYR A 241 -1.34 -7.63 22.15
N LEU A 242 -1.02 -8.76 21.52
CA LEU A 242 -1.99 -9.57 20.80
C LEU A 242 -2.18 -10.90 21.50
N GLU A 243 -3.42 -11.21 21.87
CA GLU A 243 -3.79 -12.49 22.49
C GLU A 243 -3.93 -13.58 21.41
N ALA A 244 -2.90 -13.80 20.59
CA ALA A 244 -2.91 -14.72 19.46
C ALA A 244 -2.00 -15.94 19.73
N LYS A 245 -2.59 -17.14 19.84
CA LYS A 245 -1.81 -18.38 19.99
C LYS A 245 -0.93 -18.61 18.77
N ASN A 246 0.19 -19.31 19.00
CA ASN A 246 1.23 -19.61 18.02
C ASN A 246 1.95 -18.37 17.46
N LEU A 247 1.66 -17.17 17.95
CA LEU A 247 2.39 -15.96 17.58
C LEU A 247 3.88 -16.12 17.92
N SER A 248 4.22 -16.52 19.14
CA SER A 248 5.61 -16.71 19.58
C SER A 248 6.38 -17.79 18.83
N SER A 249 5.72 -18.62 18.02
CA SER A 249 6.37 -19.65 17.18
C SER A 249 6.62 -19.21 15.74
N LYS A 250 6.28 -17.97 15.39
CA LYS A 250 6.46 -17.46 14.03
C LYS A 250 7.84 -16.85 13.83
N ASP A 251 8.34 -16.97 12.61
CA ASP A 251 9.55 -16.31 12.17
C ASP A 251 9.28 -14.81 11.99
N SER A 252 9.69 -14.04 12.98
CA SER A 252 9.54 -12.58 13.03
C SER A 252 10.54 -11.88 12.10
N PRO A 253 10.17 -10.77 11.41
CA PRO A 253 8.89 -10.07 11.50
C PRO A 253 7.82 -10.57 10.51
N ILE A 254 6.56 -10.43 10.90
CA ILE A 254 5.36 -10.89 10.16
C ILE A 254 4.38 -9.74 9.89
N ASP A 255 3.47 -9.93 8.94
CA ASP A 255 2.39 -8.98 8.70
C ASP A 255 1.07 -9.50 9.30
N ILE A 256 0.27 -8.60 9.88
CA ILE A 256 -0.95 -8.98 10.62
C ILE A 256 -2.13 -8.08 10.23
N ASP A 257 -3.15 -8.67 9.62
CA ASP A 257 -4.48 -8.07 9.50
C ASP A 257 -5.26 -8.21 10.81
N LEU A 258 -5.87 -7.11 11.24
CA LEU A 258 -6.67 -7.04 12.45
C LEU A 258 -8.15 -6.97 12.10
N PHE A 259 -8.95 -7.79 12.78
CA PHE A 259 -10.41 -7.68 12.73
C PHE A 259 -11.02 -7.70 14.12
N THR A 260 -12.26 -7.24 14.24
CA THR A 260 -13.00 -7.25 15.50
C THR A 260 -14.44 -7.71 15.29
N LEU A 261 -15.12 -8.10 16.38
CA LEU A 261 -16.53 -8.50 16.34
C LEU A 261 -17.37 -7.61 17.26
N GLU A 262 -18.35 -6.91 16.71
CA GLU A 262 -19.37 -6.21 17.49
C GLU A 262 -20.51 -7.17 17.82
N ASN A 263 -20.78 -7.35 19.11
CA ASN A 263 -21.93 -8.11 19.59
C ASN A 263 -23.10 -7.16 19.86
N THR A 264 -24.12 -7.25 19.01
CA THR A 264 -25.42 -6.61 19.19
C THR A 264 -26.41 -7.62 19.79
N PRO A 265 -27.57 -7.18 20.32
CA PRO A 265 -28.58 -8.10 20.82
C PRO A 265 -29.07 -9.14 19.80
N SER A 266 -28.97 -8.83 18.49
CA SER A 266 -29.52 -9.64 17.40
C SER A 266 -28.45 -10.28 16.50
N SER A 267 -27.18 -9.89 16.59
CA SER A 267 -26.14 -10.34 15.66
C SER A 267 -24.73 -10.09 16.19
N THR A 268 -23.77 -10.91 15.75
CA THR A 268 -22.34 -10.65 15.89
C THR A 268 -21.79 -10.23 14.54
N ILE A 269 -21.27 -9.01 14.43
CA ILE A 269 -20.90 -8.40 13.15
C ILE A 269 -19.37 -8.26 13.09
N PRO A 270 -18.70 -8.89 12.11
CA PRO A 270 -17.26 -8.75 11.92
C PRO A 270 -16.90 -7.46 11.16
N TYR A 271 -15.86 -6.79 11.65
CA TYR A 271 -15.31 -5.58 11.04
C TYR A 271 -13.81 -5.70 10.88
N TYR A 272 -13.28 -5.26 9.75
CA TYR A 272 -11.84 -5.12 9.55
C TYR A 272 -11.35 -3.82 10.19
N VAL A 273 -10.24 -3.91 10.91
CA VAL A 273 -9.68 -2.81 11.71
C VAL A 273 -8.53 -2.15 10.97
N GLY A 274 -7.56 -2.93 10.49
CA GLY A 274 -6.38 -2.40 9.85
C GLY A 274 -5.30 -3.47 9.64
N HIS A 275 -4.20 -3.03 9.06
CA HIS A 275 -3.06 -3.85 8.69
C HIS A 275 -1.81 -3.37 9.43
N LEU A 276 -1.12 -4.29 10.10
CA LEU A 276 0.19 -4.06 10.71
C LEU A 276 1.27 -4.71 9.82
N LYS A 277 2.23 -3.93 9.36
CA LYS A 277 3.42 -4.39 8.64
C LYS A 277 4.59 -4.59 9.59
N ASN A 278 5.50 -5.49 9.23
CA ASN A 278 6.77 -5.71 9.91
C ASN A 278 6.63 -5.86 11.44
N VAL A 279 5.61 -6.59 11.89
CA VAL A 279 5.38 -6.81 13.33
C VAL A 279 6.49 -7.69 13.86
N GLU A 280 7.29 -7.12 14.77
CA GLU A 280 8.34 -7.81 15.48
C GLU A 280 7.76 -8.48 16.72
N ILE A 281 8.00 -9.79 16.85
CA ILE A 281 7.57 -10.59 17.99
C ILE A 281 8.66 -10.54 19.04
N LEU A 282 8.31 -10.09 20.24
CA LEU A 282 9.27 -9.85 21.31
C LEU A 282 9.55 -11.14 22.08
N ASP A 283 10.82 -11.39 22.38
CA ASP A 283 11.20 -12.41 23.35
C ASP A 283 10.77 -12.00 24.78
N GLY A 284 10.73 -12.98 25.68
CA GLY A 284 10.23 -12.77 27.05
C GLY A 284 11.03 -11.76 27.87
N ASP A 285 12.34 -11.65 27.65
CA ASP A 285 13.21 -10.74 28.39
C ASP A 285 13.00 -9.30 27.92
N THR A 286 13.04 -9.08 26.60
CA THR A 286 12.77 -7.78 25.96
C THR A 286 11.36 -7.28 26.31
N ALA A 287 10.36 -8.16 26.22
CA ALA A 287 8.97 -7.87 26.57
C ALA A 287 8.79 -7.49 28.05
N SER A 288 9.58 -8.07 28.96
CA SER A 288 9.51 -7.76 30.39
C SER A 288 10.17 -6.43 30.70
N GLN A 289 11.35 -6.15 30.14
CA GLN A 289 12.07 -4.90 30.30
C GLN A 289 11.23 -3.70 29.84
N ILE A 290 10.66 -3.77 28.64
CA ILE A 290 9.86 -2.67 28.10
C ILE A 290 8.56 -2.45 28.91
N GLN A 291 7.95 -3.53 29.41
CA GLN A 291 6.76 -3.42 30.25
C GLN A 291 7.06 -2.71 31.58
N GLU A 292 8.23 -2.97 32.17
CA GLU A 292 8.68 -2.28 33.38
C GLU A 292 8.96 -0.80 33.12
N GLU A 293 9.69 -0.48 32.04
CA GLU A 293 9.96 0.89 31.61
C GLU A 293 8.68 1.70 31.46
N LEU A 294 7.67 1.11 30.81
CA LEU A 294 6.38 1.75 30.55
C LEU A 294 5.42 1.72 31.75
N SER A 295 5.76 0.99 32.82
CA SER A 295 4.86 0.74 33.96
C SER A 295 3.48 0.20 33.55
N PHE A 296 3.36 -0.40 32.36
CA PHE A 296 2.07 -0.69 31.72
C PHE A 296 1.24 -1.71 32.50
N ARG A 297 1.91 -2.68 33.13
CA ARG A 297 1.25 -3.68 33.96
C ARG A 297 0.44 -3.03 35.08
N ASN A 298 0.96 -1.96 35.70
CA ASN A 298 0.27 -1.28 36.78
C ASN A 298 -0.99 -0.56 36.28
N GLU A 299 -0.98 0.00 35.07
CA GLU A 299 -2.17 0.59 34.43
C GLU A 299 -3.25 -0.47 34.18
N VAL A 300 -2.90 -1.60 33.57
CA VAL A 300 -3.88 -2.67 33.33
C VAL A 300 -4.49 -3.16 34.65
N LEU A 301 -3.66 -3.36 35.68
CA LEU A 301 -4.12 -3.78 37.00
C LEU A 301 -4.98 -2.72 37.69
N SER A 302 -4.70 -1.42 37.51
CA SER A 302 -5.50 -0.34 38.09
C SER A 302 -6.94 -0.39 37.54
N ARG A 303 -7.10 -0.51 36.23
CA ARG A 303 -8.41 -0.62 35.54
C ARG A 303 -9.18 -1.88 35.90
N ILE A 304 -8.47 -2.97 36.18
CA ILE A 304 -9.07 -4.21 36.69
C ILE A 304 -9.55 -4.02 38.14
N ASN A 305 -8.75 -3.38 38.98
CA ASN A 305 -9.04 -3.20 40.41
C ASN A 305 -10.22 -2.25 40.68
N GLU A 306 -10.43 -1.25 39.83
CA GLU A 306 -11.64 -0.40 39.86
C GLU A 306 -12.95 -1.21 39.86
N LYS A 307 -12.92 -2.44 39.32
CA LYS A 307 -14.09 -3.34 39.24
C LYS A 307 -14.27 -4.28 40.44
N LYS A 308 -13.49 -4.13 41.53
CA LYS A 308 -13.57 -4.91 42.80
C LYS A 308 -13.60 -6.43 42.60
N THR A 309 -12.81 -6.96 41.66
CA THR A 309 -12.86 -8.40 41.26
C THR A 309 -11.51 -9.12 41.31
N SER A 310 -10.42 -8.47 41.74
CA SER A 310 -9.02 -8.94 41.61
C SER A 310 -8.81 -10.41 41.98
N ASP A 311 -9.31 -10.87 43.13
CA ASP A 311 -9.03 -12.22 43.62
C ASP A 311 -9.78 -13.30 42.82
N LYS A 312 -11.00 -13.01 42.38
CA LYS A 312 -11.77 -13.90 41.49
C LYS A 312 -11.16 -13.97 40.10
N ILE A 313 -10.55 -12.89 39.63
CA ILE A 313 -9.88 -12.83 38.34
C ILE A 313 -8.57 -13.60 38.40
N LYS A 314 -7.73 -13.36 39.42
CA LYS A 314 -6.50 -14.12 39.65
C LYS A 314 -6.75 -15.62 39.73
N LYS A 315 -7.86 -16.03 40.36
CA LYS A 315 -8.25 -17.44 40.41
C LYS A 315 -8.71 -18.01 39.06
N LYS A 316 -9.32 -17.19 38.20
CA LYS A 316 -9.92 -17.63 36.93
C LYS A 316 -8.96 -17.51 35.73
N PHE A 317 -8.02 -16.57 35.80
CA PHE A 317 -7.09 -16.21 34.74
C PHE A 317 -5.68 -16.00 35.32
N SER A 318 -5.21 -16.94 36.16
CA SER A 318 -3.89 -16.88 36.82
C SER A 318 -2.76 -16.66 35.82
N ASP A 319 -2.81 -17.40 34.73
CA ASP A 319 -1.78 -17.46 33.69
C ASP A 319 -1.63 -16.10 32.99
N LEU A 320 -2.72 -15.34 32.89
CA LEU A 320 -2.73 -13.99 32.35
C LEU A 320 -1.92 -13.01 33.21
N PHE A 321 -1.80 -13.26 34.52
CA PHE A 321 -0.97 -12.44 35.41
C PHE A 321 0.49 -12.88 35.45
N GLU A 322 0.86 -13.99 34.83
CA GLU A 322 2.25 -14.47 34.79
C GLU A 322 2.98 -14.06 33.50
N VAL A 323 2.24 -13.68 32.46
CA VAL A 323 2.77 -13.21 31.17
C VAL A 323 2.95 -11.69 31.12
N SER A 324 3.85 -11.22 30.24
CA SER A 324 3.92 -9.80 29.89
C SER A 324 2.69 -9.39 29.07
N PHE A 325 2.15 -8.20 29.36
CA PHE A 325 1.13 -7.52 28.56
C PHE A 325 1.74 -6.74 27.39
N ILE A 326 2.93 -7.12 26.96
CA ILE A 326 3.59 -6.65 25.74
C ILE A 326 4.22 -7.88 25.10
N ASN A 327 3.92 -8.15 23.83
CA ASN A 327 4.49 -9.29 23.08
C ASN A 327 4.82 -8.98 21.62
N ILE A 328 4.50 -7.78 21.15
CA ILE A 328 4.86 -7.30 19.82
C ILE A 328 5.32 -5.85 19.86
N ARG A 329 6.05 -5.45 18.81
CA ARG A 329 6.24 -4.05 18.43
C ARG A 329 6.17 -3.88 16.93
N PHE A 330 5.84 -2.68 16.49
CA PHE A 330 5.87 -2.29 15.07
C PHE A 330 6.18 -0.79 14.98
N LYS A 331 6.72 -0.34 13.85
CA LYS A 331 6.89 1.10 13.64
C LYS A 331 5.52 1.76 13.49
N VAL A 332 5.38 2.98 14.00
CA VAL A 332 4.11 3.73 13.83
C VAL A 332 3.76 3.97 12.35
N THR A 333 4.76 4.05 11.46
CA THR A 333 4.56 4.16 10.01
C THR A 333 4.05 2.87 9.36
N ASP A 334 4.15 1.74 10.05
CA ASP A 334 3.87 0.42 9.51
C ASP A 334 2.41 -0.01 9.76
N VAL A 335 1.53 0.95 10.11
CA VAL A 335 0.11 0.71 10.36
C VAL A 335 -0.74 1.36 9.28
N THR A 336 -1.65 0.58 8.68
CA THR A 336 -2.64 1.08 7.72
C THR A 336 -4.05 0.83 8.23
N PHE A 337 -4.89 1.86 8.24
CA PHE A 337 -6.32 1.76 8.56
C PHE A 337 -7.19 1.97 7.32
N PRO A 338 -8.38 1.37 7.25
CA PRO A 338 -9.35 1.61 6.18
C PRO A 338 -9.66 3.08 5.95
N ASP A 339 -9.95 3.44 4.70
CA ASP A 339 -10.18 4.81 4.25
C ASP A 339 -11.57 5.38 4.62
N ASN A 340 -12.36 4.70 5.44
CA ASN A 340 -13.75 5.07 5.74
C ASN A 340 -13.96 5.58 7.16
N ASP A 341 -14.90 6.52 7.30
CA ASP A 341 -15.45 7.00 8.58
C ASP A 341 -16.25 5.92 9.35
N GLN A 342 -16.29 4.68 8.84
CA GLN A 342 -16.87 3.54 9.53
C GLN A 342 -16.01 2.33 9.25
N LEU A 343 -15.87 1.45 10.24
CA LEU A 343 -15.14 0.23 10.05
C LEU A 343 -15.78 -0.62 8.93
N PRO A 344 -14.98 -1.09 7.97
CA PRO A 344 -15.43 -1.98 6.90
C PRO A 344 -15.99 -3.29 7.47
N ARG A 345 -17.21 -3.68 7.08
CA ARG A 345 -17.71 -5.04 7.34
C ARG A 345 -16.96 -6.03 6.46
N ILE A 346 -16.67 -7.21 7.00
CA ILE A 346 -16.05 -8.31 6.27
C ILE A 346 -16.97 -9.53 6.24
N ASP A 347 -16.90 -10.31 5.16
CA ASP A 347 -17.59 -11.59 5.11
C ASP A 347 -16.70 -12.66 5.73
N LEU A 348 -16.99 -13.01 7.00
CA LEU A 348 -16.19 -13.92 7.80
C LEU A 348 -17.10 -14.88 8.58
N ASP A 349 -16.86 -16.19 8.46
CA ASP A 349 -17.56 -17.19 9.29
C ASP A 349 -17.08 -17.08 10.74
N THR A 350 -17.80 -16.31 11.56
CA THR A 350 -17.43 -16.03 12.95
C THR A 350 -17.36 -17.27 13.84
N ASN A 351 -17.87 -18.43 13.39
CA ASN A 351 -17.73 -19.69 14.11
C ASN A 351 -16.36 -20.36 13.91
N ARG A 352 -15.64 -20.01 12.83
CA ARG A 352 -14.31 -20.58 12.52
C ARG A 352 -13.16 -19.77 13.10
N TYR A 353 -13.36 -18.46 13.29
CA TYR A 353 -12.29 -17.54 13.66
C TYR A 353 -12.46 -17.05 15.11
N HIS A 354 -11.80 -17.77 16.00
CA HIS A 354 -11.78 -17.52 17.43
C HIS A 354 -10.80 -16.40 17.80
N ARG A 355 -11.05 -15.75 18.94
CA ARG A 355 -10.30 -14.57 19.36
C ARG A 355 -8.81 -14.83 19.63
N TYR A 356 -8.47 -16.08 19.93
CA TYR A 356 -7.19 -16.43 20.50
C TYR A 356 -6.24 -17.12 19.53
N GLU A 357 -6.48 -17.01 18.23
CA GLU A 357 -5.73 -17.76 17.23
C GLU A 357 -5.10 -16.78 16.22
N LEU A 358 -3.89 -17.11 15.79
CA LEU A 358 -3.23 -16.49 14.65
C LEU A 358 -3.49 -17.35 13.42
N TYR A 359 -4.20 -16.81 12.44
CA TYR A 359 -4.57 -17.54 11.22
C TYR A 359 -3.66 -17.15 10.07
N SER A 360 -3.13 -18.13 9.34
CA SER A 360 -2.37 -17.88 8.12
C SER A 360 -3.26 -17.31 7.02
N GLY A 361 -2.75 -16.34 6.28
CA GLY A 361 -3.42 -15.65 5.18
C GLY A 361 -3.70 -14.18 5.46
N THR A 362 -4.30 -13.50 4.50
CA THR A 362 -4.79 -12.13 4.64
C THR A 362 -6.31 -12.13 4.67
N LEU A 363 -6.89 -11.11 5.31
CA LEU A 363 -8.32 -10.87 5.21
C LEU A 363 -8.61 -10.19 3.89
N ASN A 364 -9.20 -10.95 2.96
CA ASN A 364 -9.78 -10.38 1.75
C ASN A 364 -10.95 -9.48 2.13
N ALA A 365 -10.70 -8.19 2.29
CA ALA A 365 -11.73 -7.16 2.30
C ALA A 365 -12.28 -7.02 0.87
N LYS A 366 -12.99 -8.04 0.37
CA LYS A 366 -13.79 -7.93 -0.86
C LYS A 366 -14.79 -6.79 -0.67
N GLY A 367 -14.45 -5.59 -1.14
CA GLY A 367 -15.34 -4.43 -1.08
C GLY A 367 -14.71 -3.07 -0.81
N PHE A 368 -13.40 -2.95 -0.53
CA PHE A 368 -12.82 -1.64 -0.20
C PHE A 368 -11.92 -1.03 -1.29
N ASP A 369 -11.32 -1.84 -2.17
CA ASP A 369 -10.61 -1.37 -3.38
C ASP A 369 -11.44 -1.45 -4.66
N GLN A 370 -12.77 -1.46 -4.54
CA GLN A 370 -13.65 -1.15 -5.68
C GLN A 370 -14.57 0.01 -5.33
N ALA A 371 -13.99 1.19 -5.14
CA ALA A 371 -14.48 2.23 -6.04
C ALA A 371 -14.26 1.64 -7.43
N LYS A 372 -15.34 1.29 -8.15
CA LYS A 372 -15.21 1.21 -9.59
C LYS A 372 -14.54 2.52 -9.98
N GLU A 373 -13.26 2.46 -10.34
CA GLU A 373 -12.70 3.48 -11.20
C GLU A 373 -13.60 3.41 -12.42
N ASP A 374 -14.53 4.36 -12.44
CA ASP A 374 -15.31 4.66 -13.61
C ASP A 374 -14.25 4.94 -14.66
N ASP A 375 -14.09 4.00 -15.62
CA ASP A 375 -13.22 4.16 -16.77
C ASP A 375 -13.46 5.58 -17.27
N GLY A 376 -12.46 6.45 -17.10
CA GLY A 376 -12.55 7.89 -17.32
C GLY A 376 -12.67 8.26 -18.80
N ASN A 377 -13.57 7.62 -19.52
CA ASN A 377 -13.87 7.86 -20.93
C ASN A 377 -15.29 7.43 -21.32
N LYS A 378 -16.29 7.74 -20.50
CA LYS A 378 -17.67 7.99 -20.97
C LYS A 378 -18.49 8.77 -19.94
N LEU A 379 -18.45 10.10 -20.05
CA LEU A 379 -19.53 10.95 -19.56
C LEU A 379 -20.76 10.70 -20.45
N ASP A 380 -21.58 9.73 -20.09
CA ASP A 380 -22.91 9.58 -20.66
C ASP A 380 -23.89 10.39 -19.80
N LEU A 381 -24.16 11.63 -20.21
CA LEU A 381 -25.21 12.48 -19.65
C LEU A 381 -26.57 11.94 -20.11
N GLY A 382 -27.01 10.85 -19.47
CA GLY A 382 -28.30 10.19 -19.72
C GLY A 382 -29.16 10.19 -18.46
N ASP A 383 -30.30 10.86 -18.56
CA ASP A 383 -31.32 11.02 -17.52
C ASP A 383 -31.95 9.67 -17.07
N THR A 384 -32.56 9.70 -15.90
CA THR A 384 -33.49 8.74 -15.27
C THR A 384 -32.93 7.67 -14.30
N GLY A 385 -33.29 7.81 -13.02
CA GLY A 385 -33.09 6.75 -12.03
C GLY A 385 -33.29 7.08 -10.55
N ARG A 386 -34.20 7.99 -10.17
CA ARG A 386 -34.58 8.20 -8.75
C ARG A 386 -35.28 6.94 -8.20
N SER A 387 -34.55 6.12 -7.44
CA SER A 387 -35.16 5.17 -6.51
C SER A 387 -35.41 5.86 -5.17
N ARG A 388 -36.70 6.01 -4.82
CA ARG A 388 -37.18 6.41 -3.50
C ARG A 388 -36.97 5.24 -2.52
N GLY A 389 -36.21 5.48 -1.47
CA GLY A 389 -36.07 4.56 -0.32
C GLY A 389 -36.13 5.31 1.01
N ASN A 390 -37.30 5.22 1.66
CA ASN A 390 -37.68 5.58 3.03
C ASN A 390 -36.78 6.48 3.90
N THR A 391 -37.37 7.63 4.26
CA THR A 391 -37.09 8.41 5.47
C THR A 391 -37.47 7.62 6.72
N GLY A 392 -36.54 6.80 7.21
CA GLY A 392 -36.53 6.32 8.58
C GLY A 392 -35.50 7.11 9.38
N THR A 393 -35.95 7.89 10.35
CA THR A 393 -35.08 8.48 11.38
C THR A 393 -34.39 7.37 12.16
N SER A 394 -33.21 6.96 11.70
CA SER A 394 -32.28 6.15 12.48
C SER A 394 -31.58 7.07 13.47
N THR A 395 -31.91 6.94 14.74
CA THR A 395 -31.08 7.41 15.85
C THR A 395 -29.73 6.69 15.75
N GLY A 396 -28.78 7.30 15.04
CA GLY A 396 -27.44 6.75 14.83
C GLY A 396 -26.70 6.68 16.15
N THR A 397 -26.64 5.49 16.75
CA THR A 397 -25.55 5.14 17.65
C THR A 397 -24.26 5.30 16.86
N ARG A 398 -23.39 6.22 17.31
CA ARG A 398 -22.04 6.45 16.77
C ARG A 398 -21.34 5.12 16.47
N THR A 399 -21.30 4.75 15.19
CA THR A 399 -20.34 3.79 14.65
C THR A 399 -18.94 4.38 14.87
N PRO A 400 -17.90 3.58 15.17
CA PRO A 400 -16.55 4.08 15.35
C PRO A 400 -16.09 4.69 14.03
N GLY A 401 -16.17 6.01 13.93
CA GLY A 401 -15.44 6.76 12.93
C GLY A 401 -13.99 6.80 13.34
N SER A 402 -13.15 6.70 12.31
CA SER A 402 -11.73 7.04 12.30
C SER A 402 -11.42 8.08 13.36
N TYR A 403 -11.12 7.61 14.56
CA TYR A 403 -10.23 8.35 15.42
C TYR A 403 -8.94 8.33 14.62
N GLU A 404 -8.68 9.40 13.85
CA GLU A 404 -7.30 9.86 13.70
C GLU A 404 -6.67 9.60 15.06
N ILE A 405 -5.53 8.92 15.08
CA ILE A 405 -4.81 8.73 16.32
C ILE A 405 -4.38 10.15 16.72
N SER A 406 -5.27 10.86 17.42
CA SER A 406 -5.22 12.29 17.78
C SER A 406 -3.90 12.60 18.46
N ASN A 407 -3.34 11.56 19.05
CA ASN A 407 -2.11 11.56 19.76
C ASN A 407 -0.85 11.56 18.87
N TRP A 408 -0.88 10.90 17.71
CA TRP A 408 0.24 10.90 16.75
C TRP A 408 0.38 12.28 16.12
N HIS A 409 -0.76 12.90 15.79
CA HIS A 409 -0.80 14.28 15.31
C HIS A 409 -0.24 15.24 16.36
N ALA A 410 -0.71 15.14 17.61
CA ALA A 410 -0.20 15.95 18.72
C ALA A 410 1.31 15.77 18.98
N GLN A 411 1.81 14.53 18.88
CA GLN A 411 3.24 14.23 19.01
C GLN A 411 4.05 14.90 17.90
N ILE A 412 3.66 14.72 16.64
CA ILE A 412 4.35 15.34 15.49
C ILE A 412 4.28 16.86 15.61
N SER A 413 3.12 17.43 15.94
CA SER A 413 2.94 18.87 16.12
C SER A 413 3.91 19.45 17.15
N LYS A 414 4.01 18.83 18.33
CA LYS A 414 4.92 19.26 19.39
C LYS A 414 6.40 19.12 19.02
N GLN A 415 6.78 18.01 18.37
CA GLN A 415 8.17 17.80 17.96
C GLN A 415 8.56 18.74 16.81
N LEU A 416 7.68 18.92 15.83
CA LEU A 416 7.86 19.86 14.73
C LEU A 416 7.95 21.30 15.23
N GLU A 417 7.10 21.71 16.17
CA GLU A 417 7.21 23.02 16.83
C GLU A 417 8.59 23.19 17.46
N LYS A 418 9.07 22.19 18.22
CA LYS A 418 10.39 22.22 18.84
C LYS A 418 11.49 22.38 17.80
N TYR A 419 11.47 21.56 16.74
CA TYR A 419 12.43 21.61 15.64
C TYR A 419 12.43 22.98 14.93
N LEU A 420 11.27 23.49 14.54
CA LEU A 420 11.19 24.79 13.88
C LEU A 420 11.69 25.92 14.80
N ASN A 421 11.47 25.82 16.11
CA ASN A 421 12.02 26.78 17.07
C ASN A 421 13.55 26.71 17.20
N THR A 422 14.22 25.58 16.89
CA THR A 422 15.69 25.51 16.89
C THR A 422 16.31 26.14 15.65
N ILE A 423 15.64 26.05 14.50
CA ILE A 423 16.16 26.53 13.21
C ILE A 423 15.66 27.92 12.81
N LYS A 424 14.66 28.47 13.48
CA LYS A 424 14.07 29.77 13.12
C LYS A 424 15.04 30.93 13.34
N SER A 425 14.88 31.99 12.54
CA SER A 425 15.53 33.27 12.82
C SER A 425 14.88 33.96 14.02
N SER A 426 15.61 34.84 14.72
CA SER A 426 15.10 35.58 15.88
C SER A 426 13.89 36.49 15.60
N ARG A 427 13.62 36.78 14.32
CA ARG A 427 12.50 37.60 13.85
C ARG A 427 11.29 36.79 13.37
N ASP A 428 11.40 35.46 13.38
CA ASP A 428 10.34 34.57 12.92
C ASP A 428 9.44 34.15 14.09
N ALA A 429 8.18 33.90 13.80
CA ALA A 429 7.23 33.34 14.76
C ALA A 429 6.81 31.92 14.34
N ILE A 430 6.77 31.02 15.31
CA ILE A 430 6.19 29.68 15.19
C ILE A 430 4.90 29.70 16.02
N ILE A 431 3.78 29.43 15.38
CA ILE A 431 2.45 29.56 15.97
C ILE A 431 1.72 28.22 15.76
N PRO A 432 1.68 27.33 16.77
CA PRO A 432 0.86 26.13 16.70
C PRO A 432 -0.63 26.48 16.79
N GLU A 433 -1.48 25.65 16.18
CA GLU A 433 -2.95 25.70 16.29
C GLU A 433 -3.55 27.08 16.04
N ARG A 434 -3.05 27.80 15.02
CA ARG A 434 -3.51 29.17 14.71
C ARG A 434 -4.98 29.14 14.31
N GLU A 435 -5.84 29.72 15.14
CA GLU A 435 -7.27 29.81 14.87
C GLU A 435 -7.58 30.66 13.62
N LEU A 436 -8.44 30.10 12.76
CA LEU A 436 -9.04 30.72 11.59
C LEU A 436 -10.56 30.50 11.65
N GLY A 437 -11.23 31.27 12.52
CA GLY A 437 -12.67 31.14 12.74
C GLY A 437 -13.02 29.90 13.56
N ARG A 438 -13.62 28.88 12.93
CA ARG A 438 -13.97 27.59 13.57
C ARG A 438 -12.98 26.46 13.25
N ARG A 439 -11.88 26.78 12.57
CA ARG A 439 -10.82 25.84 12.18
C ARG A 439 -9.49 26.35 12.70
N SER A 440 -8.50 25.49 12.74
CA SER A 440 -7.13 25.82 13.13
C SER A 440 -6.15 25.30 12.09
N ILE A 441 -5.13 26.09 11.78
CA ILE A 441 -3.98 25.61 11.03
C ILE A 441 -3.04 24.92 12.03
N ASP A 442 -2.59 23.71 11.75
CA ASP A 442 -1.79 22.92 12.70
C ASP A 442 -0.54 23.68 13.17
N LEU A 443 0.23 24.24 12.23
CA LEU A 443 1.36 25.11 12.57
C LEU A 443 1.61 26.16 11.50
N VAL A 444 1.91 27.39 11.94
CA VAL A 444 2.31 28.50 11.08
C VAL A 444 3.73 28.97 11.39
N HIS A 445 4.60 28.99 10.38
CA HIS A 445 5.88 29.68 10.43
C HIS A 445 5.75 31.00 9.71
N GLU A 446 5.65 32.08 10.50
CA GLU A 446 5.53 33.43 9.99
C GLU A 446 6.90 34.10 9.93
N LYS A 447 7.38 34.34 8.70
CA LYS A 447 8.62 35.07 8.40
C LYS A 447 8.30 36.51 7.99
N ARG A 448 9.33 37.30 7.69
CA ARG A 448 9.18 38.70 7.24
C ARG A 448 8.36 38.81 5.94
N ASP A 449 8.76 38.08 4.90
CA ASP A 449 8.19 38.19 3.55
C ASP A 449 7.50 36.92 3.06
N GLU A 450 7.37 35.92 3.95
CA GLU A 450 6.81 34.60 3.66
C GLU A 450 5.97 34.11 4.85
N ILE A 451 4.92 33.36 4.56
CA ILE A 451 4.17 32.59 5.54
C ILE A 451 4.09 31.14 5.08
N ILE A 452 4.42 30.23 5.98
CA ILE A 452 4.36 28.79 5.73
C ILE A 452 3.26 28.18 6.58
N TYR A 453 2.33 27.49 5.94
CA TYR A 453 1.31 26.69 6.60
C TYR A 453 1.74 25.23 6.55
N TYR A 454 1.87 24.63 7.72
CA TYR A 454 2.10 23.20 7.86
C TYR A 454 0.76 22.54 8.21
N GLU A 455 0.40 21.50 7.45
CA GLU A 455 -0.73 20.63 7.75
C GLU A 455 -0.20 19.23 7.99
N ILE A 456 -0.44 18.72 9.20
CA ILE A 456 0.11 17.46 9.67
C ILE A 456 -0.91 16.35 9.43
N LYS A 457 -0.44 15.24 8.87
CA LYS A 457 -1.22 14.02 8.69
C LYS A 457 -0.40 12.82 9.12
N THR A 458 -1.08 11.83 9.69
CA THR A 458 -0.46 10.61 10.23
C THR A 458 -0.65 9.41 9.31
N HIS A 459 -1.27 9.62 8.15
CA HIS A 459 -1.49 8.61 7.12
C HIS A 459 -0.29 8.50 6.17
N SER A 460 -0.32 7.52 5.27
CA SER A 460 0.61 7.42 4.13
C SER A 460 0.70 8.73 3.35
N ALA A 461 1.83 8.98 2.67
CA ALA A 461 2.09 10.25 1.99
C ALA A 461 0.94 10.67 1.04
N ARG A 462 0.50 9.76 0.16
CA ARG A 462 -0.63 10.00 -0.77
C ARG A 462 -1.94 10.36 -0.05
N LYS A 463 -2.27 9.67 1.04
CA LYS A 463 -3.50 9.93 1.83
C LYS A 463 -3.39 11.24 2.60
N GLY A 464 -2.23 11.50 3.20
CA GLY A 464 -1.90 12.76 3.84
C GLY A 464 -2.08 13.93 2.88
N ILE A 465 -1.54 13.82 1.67
CA ILE A 465 -1.69 14.85 0.63
C ILE A 465 -3.17 15.06 0.28
N ARG A 466 -3.93 14.00 0.03
CA ARG A 466 -5.37 14.10 -0.30
C ARG A 466 -6.15 14.82 0.79
N ALA A 467 -5.91 14.47 2.06
CA ALA A 467 -6.63 15.04 3.20
C ALA A 467 -6.20 16.47 3.54
N ALA A 468 -4.90 16.78 3.38
CA ALA A 468 -4.33 18.09 3.72
C ALA A 468 -4.57 19.14 2.64
N LEU A 469 -4.59 18.75 1.36
CA LEU A 469 -4.67 19.68 0.24
C LEU A 469 -5.89 20.60 0.33
N GLY A 470 -7.08 20.06 0.56
CA GLY A 470 -8.31 20.87 0.67
C GLY A 470 -8.27 21.86 1.82
N GLN A 471 -7.68 21.47 2.96
CA GLN A 471 -7.55 22.30 4.15
C GLN A 471 -6.57 23.45 3.90
N LEU A 472 -5.38 23.14 3.40
CA LEU A 472 -4.35 24.11 3.03
C LEU A 472 -4.86 25.12 1.99
N LEU A 473 -5.57 24.66 0.97
CA LEU A 473 -6.16 25.55 -0.05
C LEU A 473 -7.25 26.45 0.55
N GLU A 474 -8.06 25.95 1.48
CA GLU A 474 -9.05 26.78 2.16
C GLU A 474 -8.38 27.87 3.01
N TYR A 475 -7.36 27.51 3.81
CA TYR A 475 -6.58 28.46 4.62
C TYR A 475 -5.89 29.51 3.75
N ALA A 476 -5.35 29.07 2.61
CA ALA A 476 -4.64 29.91 1.66
C ALA A 476 -5.52 30.92 0.92
N TYR A 477 -6.74 30.53 0.53
CA TYR A 477 -7.49 31.24 -0.51
C TYR A 477 -8.92 31.65 -0.16
N TRP A 478 -9.57 31.05 0.85
CA TRP A 478 -11.00 31.28 1.10
C TRP A 478 -11.33 32.73 1.49
N LYS A 479 -10.45 33.41 2.24
CA LYS A 479 -10.65 34.82 2.69
C LYS A 479 -9.36 35.65 2.80
N ARG A 480 -8.28 35.22 2.14
CA ARG A 480 -6.97 35.88 2.25
C ARG A 480 -6.91 37.17 1.42
N ASN A 481 -6.40 38.26 1.99
CA ASN A 481 -6.16 39.49 1.23
C ASN A 481 -4.91 39.35 0.35
N LYS A 482 -5.00 39.77 -0.91
CA LYS A 482 -3.95 39.63 -1.96
C LYS A 482 -2.62 40.38 -1.68
N HIS A 483 -2.46 41.04 -0.54
CA HIS A 483 -1.28 41.85 -0.20
C HIS A 483 -0.36 41.22 0.86
N GLU A 484 -0.62 39.98 1.24
CA GLU A 484 0.11 39.31 2.31
C GLU A 484 1.19 38.40 1.71
N LYS A 485 2.41 38.52 2.24
CA LYS A 485 3.60 37.62 2.19
C LYS A 485 3.53 36.42 1.23
N ARG A 486 4.65 36.05 0.60
CA ARG A 486 4.70 34.81 -0.22
C ARG A 486 4.19 33.62 0.59
N LEU A 487 3.35 32.78 -0.02
CA LEU A 487 2.73 31.66 0.65
C LEU A 487 3.47 30.37 0.31
N LYS A 488 3.66 29.52 1.30
CA LYS A 488 4.11 28.16 1.15
C LYS A 488 3.18 27.23 1.91
N LEU A 489 2.75 26.16 1.26
CA LEU A 489 1.86 25.15 1.81
C LEU A 489 2.65 23.86 1.95
N VAL A 490 2.84 23.37 3.16
CA VAL A 490 3.65 22.18 3.44
C VAL A 490 2.76 21.12 4.05
N ILE A 491 2.71 19.96 3.41
CA ILE A 491 2.07 18.77 3.94
C ILE A 491 3.15 17.97 4.66
N VAL A 492 2.89 17.65 5.93
CA VAL A 492 3.83 16.91 6.77
C VAL A 492 3.24 15.56 7.15
N THR A 493 3.98 14.49 6.87
CA THR A 493 3.64 13.16 7.40
C THR A 493 4.90 12.42 7.86
N PRO A 494 4.80 11.39 8.71
CA PRO A 494 5.97 10.61 9.11
C PRO A 494 6.46 9.65 8.02
N ASN A 495 5.71 9.48 6.93
CA ASN A 495 5.97 8.48 5.91
C ASN A 495 6.87 9.01 4.79
N GLU A 496 7.68 8.13 4.19
CA GLU A 496 8.46 8.48 3.00
C GLU A 496 7.54 8.66 1.79
N VAL A 497 7.97 9.49 0.84
CA VAL A 497 7.33 9.57 -0.47
C VAL A 497 7.94 8.54 -1.39
N ASP A 498 7.08 7.84 -2.12
CA ASP A 498 7.49 7.10 -3.30
C ASP A 498 7.63 8.06 -4.49
N ARG A 499 8.32 7.58 -5.55
CA ARG A 499 8.51 8.32 -6.81
C ARG A 499 7.22 8.81 -7.47
N PHE A 500 6.08 8.16 -7.21
CA PHE A 500 4.80 8.56 -7.77
C PHE A 500 4.18 9.71 -7.01
N THR A 501 4.34 9.72 -5.70
CA THR A 501 3.96 10.82 -4.85
C THR A 501 4.81 12.04 -5.20
N GLU A 502 6.11 11.86 -5.46
CA GLU A 502 6.98 12.92 -6.01
C GLU A 502 6.45 13.43 -7.35
N ARG A 503 6.13 12.54 -8.30
CA ARG A 503 5.55 12.94 -9.60
C ARG A 503 4.20 13.65 -9.45
N TYR A 504 3.37 13.20 -8.52
CA TYR A 504 2.07 13.81 -8.23
C TYR A 504 2.25 15.22 -7.65
N MET A 505 3.17 15.40 -6.69
CA MET A 505 3.54 16.71 -6.15
C MET A 505 4.10 17.62 -7.24
N ALA A 506 4.98 17.11 -8.11
CA ALA A 506 5.49 17.85 -9.27
C ALA A 506 4.35 18.30 -10.19
N MET A 507 3.36 17.43 -10.49
CA MET A 507 2.17 17.84 -11.26
C MET A 507 1.36 18.92 -10.55
N LEU A 508 1.13 18.82 -9.23
CA LEU A 508 0.41 19.84 -8.46
C LEU A 508 1.09 21.20 -8.55
N LYS A 509 2.42 21.21 -8.48
CA LYS A 509 3.25 22.42 -8.50
C LYS A 509 3.39 23.02 -9.90
N GLU A 510 3.67 22.20 -10.91
CA GLU A 510 3.97 22.66 -12.27
C GLU A 510 2.72 22.94 -13.10
N ARG A 511 1.69 22.09 -12.99
CA ARG A 511 0.47 22.23 -13.80
C ARG A 511 -0.51 23.24 -13.23
N PHE A 512 -0.61 23.31 -11.91
CA PHE A 512 -1.58 24.17 -11.21
C PHE A 512 -0.92 25.38 -10.52
N GLU A 513 0.40 25.50 -10.61
CA GLU A 513 1.17 26.61 -10.01
C GLU A 513 0.91 26.77 -8.50
N LEU A 514 0.60 25.66 -7.81
CA LEU A 514 0.36 25.68 -6.37
C LEU A 514 1.70 25.73 -5.61
N PRO A 515 1.86 26.62 -4.62
CA PRO A 515 3.07 26.67 -3.80
C PRO A 515 3.04 25.58 -2.71
N ILE A 516 2.77 24.34 -3.14
CA ILE A 516 2.58 23.18 -2.27
C ILE A 516 3.79 22.27 -2.31
N TYR A 517 4.15 21.75 -1.14
CA TYR A 517 5.32 20.93 -0.90
C TYR A 517 4.96 19.80 0.04
N TYR A 518 5.69 18.70 -0.08
CA TYR A 518 5.66 17.60 0.87
C TYR A 518 6.97 17.57 1.66
N GLN A 519 6.90 17.31 2.96
CA GLN A 519 8.07 16.96 3.76
C GLN A 519 7.77 15.78 4.68
N GLN A 520 8.68 14.81 4.71
CA GLN A 520 8.65 13.79 5.74
C GLN A 520 9.15 14.38 7.07
N PHE A 521 8.43 14.11 8.14
CA PHE A 521 8.91 14.34 9.50
C PHE A 521 9.48 13.05 10.08
N ASP A 522 10.79 13.03 10.30
CA ASP A 522 11.49 11.88 10.84
C ASP A 522 11.28 11.83 12.36
N LEU A 523 10.57 10.81 12.84
CA LEU A 523 10.19 10.66 14.24
C LEU A 523 11.35 10.26 15.15
N ASP A 524 12.45 9.75 14.60
CA ASP A 524 13.62 9.33 15.36
C ASP A 524 14.54 10.50 15.66
N THR A 525 14.79 11.32 14.64
CA THR A 525 15.62 12.53 14.73
C THR A 525 14.82 13.74 15.23
N GLY A 526 13.50 13.75 15.00
CA GLY A 526 12.63 14.89 15.24
C GLY A 526 12.84 16.02 14.23
N GLU A 527 13.27 15.71 13.01
CA GLU A 527 13.65 16.68 11.97
C GLU A 527 12.80 16.53 10.69
N LEU A 528 12.71 17.61 9.92
CA LEU A 528 12.13 17.56 8.57
C LEU A 528 13.18 17.11 7.55
N LYS A 529 12.81 16.17 6.68
CA LYS A 529 13.61 15.82 5.49
C LYS A 529 13.44 16.84 4.36
N GLU A 530 14.16 16.62 3.27
CA GLU A 530 14.12 17.48 2.08
C GLU A 530 12.71 17.63 1.51
N GLU A 531 12.49 18.79 0.90
CA GLU A 531 11.21 19.15 0.30
C GLU A 531 11.04 18.51 -1.07
N VAL A 532 9.84 17.98 -1.30
CA VAL A 532 9.38 17.47 -2.59
C VAL A 532 8.33 18.39 -3.18
#